data_AF-X1HW83-F1
#
_entry.id   AF-X1HW83-F1
#
_cell.length_a   1.000
_cell.length_b   1.000
_cell.length_c   1.000
_cell.angle_alpha   90.00
_cell.angle_beta   90.00
_cell.angle_gamma   90.00
#
_symmetry.space_group_name_H-M   'P 1'
#
loop_
_entity.id
_entity.type
_entity.pdbx_description
1 polymer ?
#
loop_
_entity_poly.entity_id
_entity_poly.type
_entity_poly.pdbx_seq_one_letter_code
_entity_poly.pdbx_strand_id
1 'polypeptide(L)' 'MDISNVLTKEARDQGLTLNEPDDHILELLFTSIVIAKFSQTGVQVENILNEVQEVSKK' A
#
# COMPACT_ATOMS: atom_id res chain seq x y z
N MET A 1 -7.80 6.87 13.19
CA MET A 1 -6.62 7.76 13.01
C MET A 1 -6.87 8.55 11.72
N ASP A 2 -6.54 9.84 11.59
CA ASP A 2 -6.71 10.53 10.31
C ASP A 2 -5.63 10.05 9.30
N ILE A 3 -5.92 8.96 8.58
CA ILE A 3 -5.03 8.39 7.55
C ILE A 3 -4.88 9.31 6.33
N SER A 4 -5.74 10.32 6.24
CA SER A 4 -5.73 11.40 5.26
C SER A 4 -4.52 12.33 5.33
N ASN A 5 -3.54 12.09 6.19
CA ASN A 5 -2.28 12.84 6.18
C ASN A 5 -1.03 11.96 6.09
N VAL A 6 -1.20 10.65 5.87
CA VAL A 6 -0.09 9.70 5.75
C VAL A 6 0.58 9.80 4.39
N LEU A 7 -0.19 10.02 3.32
CA LEU A 7 0.34 10.19 1.97
C LEU A 7 0.74 11.65 1.72
N THR A 8 1.89 11.84 1.06
CA THR A 8 2.28 13.14 0.54
C THR A 8 1.32 13.59 -0.56
N LYS A 9 1.30 14.88 -0.86
CA LYS A 9 0.46 15.43 -1.93
C LYS A 9 0.82 14.81 -3.29
N GLU A 10 2.11 14.61 -3.56
CA GLU A 10 2.61 14.03 -4.79
C GLU A 10 2.13 12.59 -4.99
N ALA A 11 2.10 11.79 -3.92
CA ALA A 11 1.60 10.41 -3.98
C ALA A 11 0.11 10.37 -4.32
N ARG A 12 -0.67 11.30 -3.76
CA ARG A 12 -2.10 11.44 -4.03
C ARG A 12 -2.38 11.89 -5.45
N ASP A 13 -1.62 12.86 -5.93
CA ASP A 13 -1.70 13.36 -7.31
C ASP A 13 -1.30 12.27 -8.32
N GLN A 14 -0.46 11.31 -7.92
CA GLN A 14 -0.14 10.11 -8.71
C GLN A 14 -1.25 9.03 -8.68
N GLY A 15 -2.29 9.20 -7.86
CA GLY A 15 -3.42 8.26 -7.76
C GLY A 15 -3.28 7.21 -6.65
N LEU A 16 -2.38 7.43 -5.69
CA LEU A 16 -2.32 6.61 -4.48
C LEU A 16 -3.37 7.04 -3.45
N THR A 17 -4.06 6.08 -2.87
CA THR A 17 -5.02 6.27 -1.79
C THR A 17 -4.82 5.24 -0.69
N LEU A 18 -5.19 5.58 0.54
CA LEU A 18 -5.24 4.64 1.65
C LEU A 18 -6.69 4.33 1.97
N ASN A 19 -6.99 3.06 2.20
CA ASN A 19 -8.29 2.56 2.62
C ASN A 19 -8.12 1.74 3.90
N GLU A 20 -9.03 1.87 4.84
CA GLU A 20 -9.04 1.11 6.09
C GLU A 20 -10.34 0.30 6.14
N PRO A 21 -10.38 -0.90 5.52
CA PRO A 21 -11.59 -1.71 5.47
C PRO A 21 -11.96 -2.34 6.83
N ASP A 22 -11.02 -2.44 7.76
CA ASP A 22 -11.18 -3.02 9.09
C ASP A 22 -10.26 -2.28 10.09
N ASP A 23 -10.60 -2.27 11.38
CA ASP A 23 -9.85 -1.60 12.46
C ASP A 23 -8.37 -1.97 12.52
N HIS A 24 -7.99 -3.14 11.96
CA HIS A 24 -6.62 -3.63 11.99
C HIS A 24 -5.95 -3.68 10.63
N ILE A 25 -6.63 -3.32 9.54
CA ILE A 25 -6.13 -3.46 8.17
C ILE A 25 -6.08 -2.11 7.48
N LEU A 26 -4.90 -1.75 6.98
CA LEU A 26 -4.70 -0.61 6.10
C LEU A 26 -4.31 -1.11 4.71
N GLU A 27 -5.00 -0.68 3.68
CA GLU A 27 -4.71 -0.98 2.28
C GLU A 27 -4.17 0.27 1.59
N LEU A 28 -3.06 0.12 0.87
CA LEU A 28 -2.59 1.12 -0.09
C LEU A 28 -3.11 0.74 -1.48
N LEU A 29 -3.85 1.65 -2.09
CA LEU A 29 -4.42 1.49 -3.40
C LEU A 29 -3.70 2.41 -4.38
N PHE A 30 -3.49 1.93 -5.60
CA PHE A 30 -3.12 2.74 -6.76
C PHE A 30 -4.25 2.62 -7.78
N THR A 31 -4.89 3.73 -8.13
CA THR A 31 -6.00 3.73 -9.10
C THR A 31 -7.12 2.73 -8.78
N SER A 32 -7.46 2.58 -7.50
CA SER A 32 -8.45 1.61 -6.96
C SER A 32 -8.03 0.13 -6.94
N ILE A 33 -6.77 -0.18 -7.25
CA ILE A 33 -6.19 -1.53 -7.12
C ILE A 33 -5.35 -1.57 -5.85
N VAL A 34 -5.59 -2.56 -4.98
CA VAL A 34 -4.77 -2.74 -3.77
C VAL A 34 -3.36 -3.20 -4.17
N ILE A 35 -2.35 -2.41 -3.82
CA ILE A 35 -0.94 -2.68 -4.10
C ILE A 35 -0.14 -3.06 -2.85
N ALA A 36 -0.64 -2.74 -1.66
CA ALA A 36 -0.08 -3.22 -0.40
C ALA A 36 -1.16 -3.30 0.68
N LYS A 37 -0.98 -4.22 1.63
CA LYS A 37 -1.82 -4.35 2.83
C LYS A 37 -0.93 -4.34 4.07
N PHE A 38 -1.37 -3.66 5.12
CA PHE A 38 -0.71 -3.57 6.41
C PHE A 38 -1.68 -4.04 7.47
N SER A 39 -1.25 -4.97 8.33
CA SER A 39 -2.06 -5.46 9.45
C SER A 39 -1.43 -5.06 10.80
N GLN A 40 -2.26 -4.62 11.75
CA GLN A 40 -1.84 -4.25 13.10
C GLN A 40 -1.46 -5.46 13.97
N THR A 41 -1.86 -6.68 13.57
CA THR A 41 -1.53 -7.94 14.26
C THR A 41 -0.11 -8.46 13.96
N GLY A 42 0.65 -7.72 13.17
CA GLY A 42 1.99 -8.06 12.73
C GLY A 42 2.15 -7.50 11.33
N VAL A 43 3.26 -6.79 11.11
CA VAL A 43 3.64 -6.22 9.80
C VAL A 43 3.95 -7.37 8.84
N GLN A 44 2.91 -8.06 8.34
CA GLN A 44 3.01 -8.83 7.11
C GLN A 44 2.90 -7.80 5.98
N VAL A 45 3.99 -7.09 5.72
CA VAL A 45 4.17 -6.44 4.42
C VAL A 45 4.46 -7.60 3.46
N GLU A 46 3.41 -8.25 2.98
CA GLU A 46 3.49 -9.01 1.74
C GLU A 46 3.76 -7.97 0.65
N ASN A 47 5.05 -7.74 0.43
CA ASN A 47 5.56 -6.74 -0.48
C ASN A 47 5.29 -7.26 -1.89
N ILE A 48 4.07 -7.03 -2.42
CA ILE A 48 3.70 -7.41 -3.80
C ILE A 48 4.65 -6.74 -4.82
N LEU A 49 5.38 -5.69 -4.41
CA LEU A 49 6.39 -5.02 -5.23
C LEU A 49 7.77 -5.73 -5.29
N ASN A 50 8.01 -6.82 -4.55
CA ASN A 50 9.29 -7.55 -4.63
C ASN A 50 9.38 -8.56 -5.78
N GLU A 51 8.28 -8.86 -6.49
CA GLU A 51 8.33 -9.82 -7.61
C GLU A 51 8.54 -9.19 -8.99
N VAL A 52 8.84 -7.89 -9.08
CA VAL A 52 9.07 -7.22 -10.39
C VAL A 52 10.56 -6.86 -10.64
N GLN A 53 11.50 -7.21 -9.75
CA GLN A 53 12.93 -6.91 -9.98
C GLN A 53 13.92 -8.09 -9.97
N GLU A 54 13.49 -9.34 -9.83
CA GLU A 54 14.41 -10.51 -9.95
C GLU A 54 14.17 -11.41 -11.17
N VAL A 55 13.49 -10.91 -12.21
CA VAL A 55 13.34 -11.63 -13.50
C VAL A 55 14.09 -10.93 -14.63
N SER A 56 15.37 -10.55 -14.43
CA SER A 56 16.27 -10.14 -15.53
C SER A 56 17.75 -10.18 -15.13
N LYS A 57 18.22 -11.28 -14.54
CA LYS A 57 19.65 -11.66 -14.63
C LYS A 57 19.79 -13.18 -14.64
N LYS A 58 19.67 -13.78 -15.82
CA LYS A 58 20.47 -14.95 -16.17
C LYS A 58 20.67 -15.04 -17.67
#